data_AF-A0A935HWA6-F1
#
_entry.id   AF-A0A935HWA6-F1
#
_cell.length_a   1.000
_cell.length_b   1.000
_cell.length_c   1.000
_cell.angle_alpha   90.00
_cell.angle_beta   90.00
_cell.angle_gamma   90.00
#
_symmetry.space_group_name_H-M   'P 1'
#
loop_
_entity.id
_entity.type
_entity.pdbx_description
1 polymer ?
#
loop_
_entity_poly.entity_id
_entity_poly.type
_entity_poly.pdbx_seq_one_letter_code
_entity_poly.pdbx_strand_id
1 'polypeptide(L)'
;MVRISSNAYVNGNVLVTSDASLKTNVEDITNARELIAALQPKSYEFIPQQHPHMQMPPGRQLGLMAPEVQEVLPELVERVPIPAEYDTTGTMVAEATSHLAINYNGFIPVLIAAVKEQQQTISEVTASVAQEASEMQDLRNLLEEQRTRIDHMEQLLAECCNRPAPDGLREGGINNVPELHDTEGDRKLRIQPNPFSESTTVFYMLERSGRSQLMANSADGKQLRVLQEANLESGSYQYEWNTADLAAGIYYVTLLLDGQPVVKKAVKVNR
;
A
#
# COMPACT_ATOMS: atom_id res chain seq x y z
N MET A 1 -20.04 43.13 24.06
CA MET A 1 -18.93 42.57 23.26
C MET A 1 -17.68 43.35 23.60
N VAL A 2 -16.56 42.68 23.87
CA VAL A 2 -15.26 43.32 24.09
C VAL A 2 -14.45 43.14 22.82
N ARG A 3 -13.91 44.23 22.27
CA ARG A 3 -13.01 44.20 21.12
C ARG A 3 -11.63 44.65 21.58
N ILE A 4 -10.62 43.82 21.35
CA ILE A 4 -9.22 44.13 21.63
C ILE A 4 -8.54 44.28 20.28
N SER A 5 -8.04 45.48 19.97
CA SER A 5 -7.43 45.79 18.68
C SER A 5 -5.95 45.45 18.61
N SER A 6 -5.33 44.99 19.69
CA SER A 6 -3.91 44.62 19.74
C SER A 6 -3.73 43.36 20.60
N ASN A 7 -2.58 43.21 21.25
CA ASN A 7 -2.27 42.05 22.08
C ASN A 7 -3.10 42.03 23.37
N ALA A 8 -3.55 40.83 23.75
CA ALA A 8 -4.13 40.56 25.06
C ALA A 8 -3.14 39.73 25.88
N TYR A 9 -2.82 40.19 27.09
CA TYR A 9 -2.01 39.43 28.05
C TYR A 9 -2.89 39.05 29.25
N VAL A 10 -2.99 37.76 29.54
CA VAL A 10 -3.83 37.22 30.61
C VAL A 10 -2.98 36.31 31.49
N ASN A 11 -2.85 36.65 32.78
CA ASN A 11 -2.08 35.84 33.75
C ASN A 11 -2.79 34.53 34.15
N GLY A 12 -4.11 34.47 34.01
CA GLY A 12 -4.93 33.33 34.41
C GLY A 12 -5.61 32.62 33.23
N ASN A 13 -6.56 31.75 33.55
CA ASN A 13 -7.31 31.00 32.54
C ASN A 13 -8.40 31.86 31.89
N VAL A 14 -8.60 31.67 30.59
CA VAL A 14 -9.78 32.16 29.88
C VAL A 14 -10.83 31.05 29.88
N LEU A 15 -11.86 31.19 30.72
CA LEU A 15 -12.96 30.22 30.80
C LEU A 15 -14.03 30.56 29.75
N VAL A 16 -14.43 29.55 28.97
CA VAL A 16 -15.48 29.66 27.95
C VAL A 16 -16.63 28.73 28.34
N THR A 17 -17.86 29.24 28.29
CA THR A 17 -19.07 28.46 28.59
C THR A 17 -19.23 27.30 27.61
N SER A 18 -19.38 26.07 28.11
CA SER A 18 -19.41 24.85 27.28
C SER A 18 -20.36 23.76 27.83
N ASP A 19 -21.31 24.15 28.68
CA ASP A 19 -22.29 23.22 29.28
C ASP A 19 -23.18 22.56 28.19
N ALA A 20 -23.50 21.28 28.36
CA ALA A 20 -24.32 20.53 27.41
C ALA A 20 -25.76 21.05 27.33
N SER A 21 -26.31 21.57 28.44
CA SER A 21 -27.66 22.16 28.49
C SER A 21 -27.83 23.41 27.62
N LEU A 22 -26.71 24.02 27.20
CA LEU A 22 -26.69 25.22 26.36
C LEU A 22 -26.42 24.88 24.88
N LYS A 23 -26.47 23.60 24.50
CA LYS A 23 -26.13 23.11 23.16
C LYS A 23 -27.24 22.23 22.59
N THR A 24 -27.42 22.29 21.28
CA THR A 24 -28.30 21.40 20.51
C THR A 24 -27.56 20.99 19.23
N ASN A 25 -28.03 19.94 18.54
CA ASN A 25 -27.40 19.43 17.31
C ASN A 25 -25.90 19.11 17.49
N VAL A 26 -25.57 18.37 18.55
CA VAL A 26 -24.19 17.95 18.84
C VAL A 26 -23.86 16.74 17.98
N GLU A 27 -22.87 16.89 17.12
CA GLU A 27 -22.38 15.85 16.21
C GLU A 27 -20.86 15.66 16.39
N ASP A 28 -20.39 14.46 16.08
CA ASP A 28 -18.95 14.17 16.10
C ASP A 28 -18.25 14.83 14.90
N ILE A 29 -17.04 15.35 15.14
CA ILE A 29 -16.18 15.84 14.07
C ILE A 29 -15.61 14.63 13.33
N THR A 30 -15.84 14.58 12.02
CA THR A 30 -15.37 13.52 11.13
C THR A 30 -14.54 14.09 9.99
N ASN A 31 -13.69 13.26 9.38
CA ASN A 31 -12.73 13.67 8.34
C ASN A 31 -11.78 14.79 8.80
N ALA A 32 -11.48 14.81 10.11
CA ALA A 32 -10.70 15.88 10.71
C ALA A 32 -9.27 15.90 10.17
N ARG A 33 -8.70 14.72 9.87
CA ARG A 33 -7.38 14.60 9.25
C ARG A 33 -7.34 15.26 7.88
N GLU A 34 -8.34 15.04 7.04
CA GLU A 34 -8.44 15.63 5.71
C GLU A 34 -8.64 17.15 5.78
N LEU A 35 -9.48 17.62 6.72
CA LEU A 35 -9.70 19.04 6.96
C LEU A 35 -8.39 19.75 7.35
N ILE A 36 -7.63 19.20 8.29
CA ILE A 36 -6.35 19.79 8.71
C ILE A 36 -5.29 19.69 7.60
N ALA A 37 -5.28 18.59 6.82
CA ALA A 37 -4.35 18.41 5.71
C ALA A 37 -4.57 19.41 4.56
N ALA A 38 -5.80 19.92 4.38
CA ALA A 38 -6.11 20.93 3.38
C ALA A 38 -5.60 22.34 3.75
N LEU A 39 -5.33 22.60 5.04
CA LEU A 39 -4.87 23.90 5.51
C LEU A 39 -3.39 24.13 5.20
N GLN A 40 -3.04 25.38 4.91
CA GLN A 40 -1.67 25.77 4.59
C GLN A 40 -1.14 26.78 5.61
N PRO A 41 -0.33 26.37 6.60
CA PRO A 41 0.35 27.30 7.48
C PRO A 41 1.23 28.27 6.69
N LYS A 42 1.14 29.56 7.00
CA LYS A 42 1.93 30.63 6.39
C LYS A 42 2.74 31.37 7.44
N SER A 43 3.83 31.96 6.98
CA SER A 43 4.53 33.03 7.69
C SER A 43 4.19 34.35 7.02
N TYR A 44 3.91 35.39 7.79
CA TYR A 44 3.56 36.71 7.27
C TYR A 44 4.05 37.82 8.21
N GLU A 45 4.03 39.05 7.72
CA GLU A 45 4.23 40.26 8.54
C GLU A 45 3.02 41.17 8.33
N PHE A 46 2.56 41.81 9.41
CA PHE A 46 1.54 42.84 9.28
C PHE A 46 2.12 44.11 8.65
N ILE A 47 1.24 44.91 8.03
CA ILE A 47 1.55 46.21 7.42
C ILE A 47 0.96 47.36 8.26
N PRO A 48 1.43 47.57 9.51
CA PRO A 48 0.82 48.54 10.43
C PRO A 48 0.87 49.97 9.91
N GLN A 49 1.84 50.34 9.06
CA GLN A 49 1.94 51.67 8.47
C GLN A 49 0.77 51.98 7.53
N GLN A 50 0.16 50.97 6.90
CA GLN A 50 -1.01 51.13 6.03
C GLN A 50 -2.33 51.14 6.83
N HIS A 51 -2.30 50.62 8.07
CA HIS A 51 -3.48 50.53 8.95
C HIS A 51 -3.14 50.96 10.40
N PRO A 52 -2.77 52.23 10.62
CA PRO A 52 -2.25 52.70 11.91
C PRO A 52 -3.25 52.58 13.07
N HIS A 53 -4.55 52.68 12.79
CA HIS A 53 -5.63 52.54 13.79
C HIS A 53 -5.80 51.09 14.30
N MET A 54 -5.25 50.10 13.60
CA MET A 54 -5.35 48.68 13.99
C MET A 54 -4.27 48.23 14.97
N GLN A 55 -3.22 49.01 15.24
CA GLN A 55 -2.20 48.68 16.26
C GLN A 55 -1.63 47.25 16.16
N MET A 56 -1.46 46.75 14.93
CA MET A 56 -0.98 45.40 14.66
C MET A 56 0.49 45.25 15.09
N PRO A 57 0.87 44.10 15.68
CA PRO A 57 2.24 43.89 16.13
C PRO A 57 3.22 43.83 14.95
N PRO A 58 4.43 44.39 15.08
CA PRO A 58 5.46 44.27 14.05
C PRO A 58 6.09 42.87 14.04
N GLY A 59 6.81 42.57 12.97
CA GLY A 59 7.64 41.37 12.84
C GLY A 59 6.88 40.12 12.36
N ARG A 60 7.66 39.05 12.17
CA ARG A 60 7.21 37.80 11.57
C ARG A 60 6.25 37.03 12.47
N GLN A 61 5.09 36.69 11.91
CA GLN A 61 4.03 35.89 12.53
C GLN A 61 3.84 34.58 11.77
N LEU A 62 3.29 33.57 12.45
CA LEU A 62 2.83 32.32 11.87
C LEU A 62 1.32 32.25 12.02
N GLY A 63 0.64 31.74 11.00
CA GLY A 63 -0.81 31.56 11.07
C GLY A 63 -1.38 31.02 9.77
N LEU A 64 -2.66 31.31 9.56
CA LEU A 64 -3.45 30.88 8.42
C LEU A 64 -4.06 32.09 7.70
N MET A 65 -4.34 31.93 6.41
CA MET A 65 -5.04 32.95 5.63
C MET A 65 -6.54 32.74 5.75
N ALA A 66 -7.26 33.75 6.23
CA ALA A 66 -8.70 33.62 6.50
C ALA A 66 -9.54 33.18 5.28
N PRO A 67 -9.29 33.66 4.04
CA PRO A 67 -10.01 33.16 2.86
C PRO A 67 -9.76 31.67 2.59
N GLU A 68 -8.51 31.19 2.76
CA GLU A 68 -8.17 29.77 2.57
C GLU A 68 -8.85 28.90 3.64
N VAL A 69 -8.89 29.37 4.89
CA VAL A 69 -9.61 28.68 5.95
C VAL A 69 -11.11 28.67 5.67
N GLN A 70 -11.68 29.74 5.13
CA GLN A 70 -13.11 29.84 4.87
C GLN A 70 -13.61 28.81 3.84
N GLU A 71 -12.75 28.38 2.92
CA GLU A 71 -13.08 27.32 1.96
C GLU A 71 -13.15 25.93 2.61
N VAL A 72 -12.46 25.71 3.72
CA VAL A 72 -12.33 24.40 4.38
C VAL A 72 -13.17 24.30 5.66
N LEU A 73 -13.12 25.34 6.51
CA LEU A 73 -13.77 25.44 7.82
C LEU A 73 -14.42 26.84 7.96
N PRO A 74 -15.51 27.11 7.22
CA PRO A 74 -16.15 28.43 7.19
C PRO A 74 -16.63 28.91 8.56
N GLU A 75 -17.01 28.00 9.46
CA GLU A 75 -17.45 28.28 10.82
C GLU A 75 -16.36 28.86 11.72
N LEU A 76 -15.08 28.73 11.32
CA LEU A 76 -13.95 29.32 12.04
C LEU A 76 -13.58 30.71 11.54
N VAL A 77 -14.25 31.22 10.51
CA VAL A 77 -13.96 32.52 9.92
C VAL A 77 -15.14 33.47 10.10
N GLU A 78 -14.89 34.62 10.73
CA GLU A 78 -15.89 35.64 10.97
C GLU A 78 -15.50 36.96 10.29
N ARG A 79 -16.49 37.67 9.75
CA ARG A 79 -16.31 39.02 9.25
C ARG A 79 -16.45 40.02 10.39
N VAL A 80 -15.35 40.68 10.74
CA VAL A 80 -15.30 41.68 11.81
C VAL A 80 -15.50 43.09 11.22
N PRO A 81 -16.57 43.80 11.62
CA PRO A 81 -16.79 45.17 11.15
C PRO A 81 -15.79 46.14 11.79
N ILE A 82 -15.35 47.12 11.01
CA ILE A 82 -14.55 48.27 11.44
C ILE A 82 -15.49 49.47 11.32
N PRO A 83 -15.89 50.10 12.45
CA PRO A 83 -16.81 51.23 12.40
C PRO A 83 -16.16 52.43 11.73
N ALA A 84 -16.99 53.30 11.16
CA ALA A 84 -16.53 54.59 10.66
C ALA A 84 -15.93 55.42 11.80
N GLU A 85 -14.85 56.14 11.51
CA GLU A 85 -14.24 57.08 12.46
C GLU A 85 -14.75 58.49 12.17
N TYR A 86 -15.04 59.23 13.23
CA TYR A 86 -15.46 60.62 13.18
C TYR A 86 -14.48 61.46 14.00
N ASP A 87 -14.18 62.66 13.53
CA ASP A 87 -13.41 63.62 14.31
C ASP A 87 -14.24 64.22 15.46
N THR A 88 -13.62 65.08 16.26
CA THR A 88 -14.27 65.78 17.38
C THR A 88 -15.37 66.75 16.96
N THR A 89 -15.49 67.05 15.66
CA THR A 89 -16.52 67.91 15.07
C THR A 89 -17.69 67.12 14.50
N GLY A 90 -17.60 65.78 14.50
CA GLY A 90 -18.61 64.89 13.92
C GLY A 90 -18.46 64.68 12.41
N THR A 91 -17.35 65.11 11.81
CA THR A 91 -17.06 64.87 10.40
C THR A 91 -16.44 63.48 10.25
N MET A 92 -16.94 62.69 9.29
CA MET A 92 -16.43 61.34 9.01
C MET A 92 -15.00 61.43 8.45
N VAL A 93 -14.04 60.79 9.13
CA VAL A 93 -12.62 60.75 8.75
C VAL A 93 -12.19 59.38 8.20
N ALA A 94 -12.94 58.33 8.49
CA ALA A 94 -12.75 57.02 7.87
C ALA A 94 -14.10 56.32 7.68
N GLU A 95 -14.28 55.66 6.54
CA GLU A 95 -15.49 54.89 6.25
C GLU A 95 -15.54 53.58 7.03
N ALA A 96 -16.76 53.10 7.29
CA ALA A 96 -16.96 51.79 7.87
C ALA A 96 -16.54 50.71 6.86
N THR A 97 -15.70 49.77 7.30
CA THR A 97 -15.20 48.66 6.48
C THR A 97 -15.28 47.35 7.26
N SER A 98 -14.72 46.26 6.74
CA SER A 98 -14.65 44.98 7.45
C SER A 98 -13.43 44.18 7.02
N HIS A 99 -13.00 43.26 7.87
CA HIS A 99 -11.96 42.27 7.56
C HIS A 99 -12.39 40.89 8.05
N LEU A 100 -11.71 39.84 7.56
CA LEU A 100 -11.92 38.48 8.06
C LEU A 100 -11.00 38.23 9.26
N ALA A 101 -11.53 37.54 10.26
CA ALA A 101 -10.81 37.07 11.44
C ALA A 101 -11.04 35.56 11.61
N ILE A 102 -10.09 34.90 12.29
CA ILE A 102 -10.10 33.45 12.49
C ILE A 102 -10.26 33.14 13.98
N ASN A 103 -11.19 32.24 14.31
CA ASN A 103 -11.30 31.63 15.63
C ASN A 103 -10.28 30.49 15.78
N TYR A 104 -9.04 30.84 16.14
CA TYR A 104 -7.98 29.83 16.30
C TYR A 104 -8.29 28.76 17.37
N ASN A 105 -9.07 29.08 18.40
CA ASN A 105 -9.46 28.11 19.42
C ASN A 105 -10.37 27.01 18.86
N GLY A 106 -11.14 27.30 17.81
CA GLY A 106 -12.02 26.33 17.17
C GLY A 106 -11.26 25.22 16.43
N PHE A 107 -9.97 25.39 16.12
CA PHE A 107 -9.16 24.29 15.59
C PHE A 107 -8.83 23.23 16.65
N ILE A 108 -8.85 23.55 17.95
CA ILE A 108 -8.51 22.58 19.00
C ILE A 108 -9.35 21.30 18.92
N PRO A 109 -10.70 21.34 18.89
CA PRO A 109 -11.50 20.13 18.77
C PRO A 109 -11.27 19.39 17.43
N VAL A 110 -11.02 20.11 16.34
CA VAL A 110 -10.67 19.50 15.03
C VAL A 110 -9.32 18.78 15.11
N LEU A 111 -8.30 19.38 15.72
CA LEU A 111 -7.00 18.77 15.93
C LEU A 111 -7.08 17.53 16.83
N ILE A 112 -7.91 17.59 17.89
CA ILE A 112 -8.16 16.43 18.75
C ILE A 112 -8.78 15.29 17.95
N ALA A 113 -9.79 15.57 17.11
CA ALA A 113 -10.41 14.58 16.25
C ALA A 113 -9.38 14.00 15.24
N ALA A 114 -8.58 14.84 14.59
CA ALA A 114 -7.57 14.42 13.64
C ALA A 114 -6.50 13.51 14.29
N VAL A 115 -6.06 13.83 15.51
CA VAL A 115 -5.11 12.99 16.26
C VAL A 115 -5.75 11.65 16.65
N LYS A 116 -7.04 11.62 17.01
CA LYS A 116 -7.75 10.37 17.29
C LYS A 116 -7.88 9.49 16.05
N GLU A 117 -8.29 10.07 14.91
CA GLU A 117 -8.37 9.37 13.62
C GLU A 117 -7.00 8.82 13.20
N GLN A 118 -5.93 9.62 13.39
CA GLN A 118 -4.56 9.19 13.13
C GLN A 118 -4.13 8.05 14.07
N GLN A 119 -4.45 8.13 15.36
CA GLN A 119 -4.10 7.09 16.34
C GLN A 119 -4.83 5.77 16.06
N GLN A 120 -6.07 5.85 15.57
CA GLN A 120 -6.80 4.67 15.10
C GLN A 120 -6.10 4.03 13.90
N THR A 121 -5.72 4.82 12.89
CA THR A 121 -4.97 4.32 11.72
C THR A 121 -3.66 3.65 12.15
N ILE A 122 -2.91 4.28 13.06
CA ILE A 122 -1.67 3.70 13.61
C ILE A 122 -1.97 2.37 14.29
N SER A 123 -3.00 2.29 15.13
CA SER A 123 -3.38 1.05 15.81
C SER A 123 -3.68 -0.07 14.81
N GLU A 124 -4.47 0.21 13.77
CA GLU A 124 -4.82 -0.75 12.72
C GLU A 124 -3.60 -1.24 11.93
N VAL A 125 -2.72 -0.32 11.54
CA VAL A 125 -1.47 -0.66 10.84
C VAL A 125 -0.54 -1.48 11.73
N THR A 126 -0.38 -1.11 13.01
CA THR A 126 0.47 -1.88 13.93
C THR A 126 -0.06 -3.30 14.18
N ALA A 127 -1.37 -3.49 14.23
CA ALA A 127 -1.98 -4.81 14.34
C ALA A 127 -1.68 -5.66 13.10
N SER A 128 -1.79 -5.07 11.90
CA SER A 128 -1.48 -5.75 10.64
C SER A 128 -0.01 -6.18 10.56
N VAL A 129 0.91 -5.28 10.94
CA VAL A 129 2.35 -5.60 10.98
C VAL A 129 2.66 -6.71 11.99
N ALA A 130 1.99 -6.70 13.15
CA ALA A 130 2.16 -7.77 14.14
C ALA A 130 1.66 -9.13 13.63
N GLN A 131 0.55 -9.14 12.88
CA GLN A 131 0.04 -10.34 12.25
C GLN A 131 1.01 -10.87 11.17
N GLU A 132 1.44 -10.03 10.24
CA GLU A 132 2.41 -10.41 9.21
C GLU A 132 3.72 -10.94 9.82
N ALA A 133 4.18 -10.34 10.92
CA ALA A 133 5.35 -10.82 11.65
C ALA A 133 5.16 -12.24 12.22
N SER A 134 3.96 -12.56 12.72
CA SER A 134 3.62 -13.91 13.18
C SER A 134 3.61 -14.91 12.02
N GLU A 135 2.95 -14.57 10.91
CA GLU A 135 2.88 -15.43 9.72
C GLU A 135 4.28 -15.70 9.13
N MET A 136 5.15 -14.68 9.09
CA MET A 136 6.54 -14.85 8.68
C MET A 136 7.32 -15.79 9.61
N GLN A 137 7.06 -15.74 10.92
CA GLN A 137 7.70 -16.64 11.87
C GLN A 137 7.23 -18.09 11.68
N ASP A 138 5.94 -18.30 11.46
CA ASP A 138 5.38 -19.63 11.21
C ASP A 138 5.92 -20.24 9.92
N LEU A 139 6.03 -19.44 8.86
CA LEU A 139 6.61 -19.89 7.59
C LEU A 139 8.09 -20.26 7.75
N ARG A 140 8.86 -19.50 8.54
CA ARG A 140 10.26 -19.83 8.85
C ARG A 140 10.38 -21.15 9.60
N ASN A 141 9.53 -21.38 10.59
CA ASN A 141 9.50 -22.64 11.34
C ASN A 141 9.18 -23.82 10.40
N LEU A 142 8.20 -23.66 9.49
CA LEU A 142 7.85 -24.68 8.51
C LEU A 142 9.02 -24.98 7.55
N LEU A 143 9.74 -23.94 7.09
CA LEU A 143 10.91 -24.13 6.24
C LEU A 143 12.04 -24.89 6.96
N GLU A 144 12.24 -24.64 8.25
CA GLU A 144 13.19 -25.37 9.07
C GLU A 144 12.78 -26.84 9.24
N GLU A 145 11.48 -27.10 9.47
CA GLU A 145 10.94 -28.47 9.52
C GLU A 145 11.10 -29.20 8.17
N GLN A 146 10.79 -28.54 7.06
CA GLN A 146 10.99 -29.13 5.74
C GLN A 146 12.46 -29.44 5.47
N ARG A 147 13.38 -28.54 5.86
CA ARG A 147 14.82 -28.76 5.72
C ARG A 147 15.28 -29.99 6.52
N THR A 148 14.89 -30.09 7.79
CA THR A 148 15.25 -31.24 8.63
C THR A 148 14.70 -32.55 8.08
N ARG A 149 13.48 -32.54 7.50
CA ARG A 149 12.92 -33.72 6.82
C ARG A 149 13.70 -34.11 5.56
N ILE A 150 14.14 -33.13 4.77
CA ILE A 150 14.98 -33.37 3.59
C ILE A 150 16.31 -33.97 4.04
N ASP A 151 16.99 -33.39 5.04
CA ASP A 151 18.27 -33.89 5.56
C ASP A 151 18.13 -35.35 6.05
N HIS A 152 17.04 -35.67 6.76
CA HIS A 152 16.76 -37.03 7.21
C HIS A 152 16.54 -37.99 6.03
N MET A 153 15.79 -37.56 5.01
CA MET A 153 15.55 -38.37 3.82
C MET A 153 16.86 -38.62 3.04
N GLU A 154 17.73 -37.63 2.93
CA GLU A 154 19.06 -37.77 2.31
C GLU A 154 19.92 -38.79 3.07
N GLN A 155 19.89 -38.78 4.41
CA GLN A 155 20.59 -39.76 5.25
C GLN A 155 20.10 -41.19 5.01
N LEU A 156 18.77 -41.40 4.98
CA LEU A 156 18.18 -42.72 4.71
C LEU A 156 18.60 -43.26 3.33
N LEU A 157 18.60 -42.40 2.31
CA LEU A 157 19.07 -42.77 0.96
C LEU A 157 20.55 -43.16 0.96
N ALA A 158 21.39 -42.41 1.68
CA ALA A 158 22.81 -42.72 1.81
C ALA A 158 23.05 -44.08 2.49
N GLU A 159 22.31 -44.40 3.55
CA GLU A 159 22.38 -45.68 4.26
C GLU A 159 21.93 -46.86 3.38
N CYS A 160 20.87 -46.69 2.59
CA CYS A 160 20.43 -47.70 1.63
C CYS A 160 21.51 -47.99 0.56
N CYS A 161 22.16 -46.95 0.04
CA CYS A 161 23.21 -47.09 -0.98
C CYS A 161 24.52 -47.66 -0.43
N ASN A 162 24.82 -47.51 0.86
CA ASN A 162 26.05 -48.01 1.49
C ASN A 162 25.92 -49.43 2.09
N ARG A 163 24.76 -50.09 1.96
CA ARG A 163 24.59 -51.46 2.45
C ARG A 163 25.40 -52.43 1.56
N PRO A 164 26.40 -53.15 2.09
CA PRO A 164 27.09 -54.18 1.31
C PRO A 164 26.07 -55.24 0.88
N ALA A 165 26.05 -55.55 -0.41
CA ALA A 165 25.21 -56.61 -0.96
C ALA A 165 25.45 -57.93 -0.18
N PRO A 166 24.42 -58.75 0.06
CA PRO A 166 24.63 -60.08 0.59
C PRO A 166 25.59 -60.83 -0.34
N ASP A 167 26.56 -61.51 0.26
CA ASP A 167 27.62 -62.21 -0.44
C ASP A 167 27.02 -63.23 -1.43
N GLY A 168 27.30 -63.02 -2.72
CA GLY A 168 26.79 -63.85 -3.80
C GLY A 168 25.89 -63.11 -4.79
N LEU A 169 26.49 -62.22 -5.60
CA LEU A 169 26.23 -61.99 -7.03
C LEU A 169 27.03 -60.76 -7.49
N ARG A 170 28.32 -60.96 -7.79
CA ARG A 170 29.07 -60.07 -8.68
C ARG A 170 29.44 -60.87 -9.91
N GLU A 171 28.77 -60.60 -11.02
CA GLU A 171 29.42 -60.43 -12.33
C GLU A 171 28.36 -60.00 -13.36
N GLY A 172 28.60 -58.84 -13.96
CA GLY A 172 27.69 -58.21 -14.91
C GLY A 172 27.93 -56.71 -14.96
N GLY A 173 29.07 -56.30 -15.50
CA GLY A 173 29.33 -54.90 -15.81
C GLY A 173 28.28 -54.38 -16.78
N ILE A 174 27.53 -53.36 -16.35
CA ILE A 174 26.65 -52.59 -17.24
C ILE A 174 27.41 -51.32 -17.61
N ASN A 175 28.24 -51.41 -18.65
CA ASN A 175 28.77 -50.24 -19.36
C ASN A 175 27.69 -49.66 -20.27
N ASN A 176 26.60 -49.19 -19.66
CA ASN A 176 25.62 -48.31 -20.27
C ASN A 176 24.80 -47.73 -19.13
N VAL A 177 25.21 -46.57 -18.63
CA VAL A 177 24.29 -45.67 -17.95
C VAL A 177 23.40 -45.11 -19.06
N PRO A 178 22.10 -45.44 -19.14
CA PRO A 178 21.21 -44.62 -19.94
C PRO A 178 21.18 -43.26 -19.25
N GLU A 179 21.48 -42.20 -19.97
CA GLU A 179 21.13 -40.86 -19.54
C GLU A 179 19.67 -40.89 -19.05
N LEU A 180 19.49 -40.55 -17.77
CA LEU A 180 18.17 -40.34 -17.18
C LEU A 180 17.54 -39.16 -17.92
N HIS A 181 16.83 -39.44 -19.02
CA HIS A 181 15.88 -38.50 -19.57
C HIS A 181 14.76 -38.32 -18.54
N ASP A 182 14.55 -37.07 -18.13
CA ASP A 182 13.48 -36.58 -17.27
C ASP A 182 12.09 -36.96 -17.83
N THR A 183 11.63 -38.18 -17.51
CA THR A 183 10.34 -38.72 -17.99
C THR A 183 9.13 -38.26 -17.17
N GLU A 184 9.34 -37.62 -16.01
CA GLU A 184 8.23 -37.20 -15.14
C GLU A 184 7.75 -35.79 -15.48
N GLY A 185 8.67 -34.85 -15.72
CA GLY A 185 8.33 -33.51 -16.20
C GLY A 185 7.65 -33.52 -17.58
N ASP A 186 8.02 -34.46 -18.45
CA ASP A 186 7.45 -34.61 -19.80
C ASP A 186 6.03 -35.20 -19.82
N ARG A 187 5.60 -35.91 -18.76
CA ARG A 187 4.20 -36.37 -18.64
C ARG A 187 3.27 -35.27 -18.13
N LYS A 188 3.78 -34.38 -17.27
CA LYS A 188 2.97 -33.35 -16.59
C LYS A 188 2.79 -32.08 -17.40
N LEU A 189 3.77 -31.72 -18.24
CA LEU A 189 3.72 -30.52 -19.08
C LEU A 189 4.38 -30.79 -20.44
N ARG A 190 3.66 -30.52 -21.52
CA ARG A 190 4.14 -30.68 -22.91
C ARG A 190 3.74 -29.47 -23.73
N ILE A 191 4.59 -29.07 -24.68
CA ILE A 191 4.35 -27.94 -25.56
C ILE A 191 4.47 -28.44 -26.99
N GLN A 192 3.40 -28.32 -27.77
CA GLN A 192 3.38 -28.78 -29.15
C GLN A 192 2.58 -27.82 -30.05
N PRO A 193 3.14 -27.38 -31.20
CA PRO A 193 4.50 -27.66 -31.69
C PRO A 193 5.59 -26.93 -30.88
N ASN A 194 6.78 -27.53 -30.75
CA ASN A 194 7.96 -26.88 -30.18
C ASN A 194 9.18 -27.34 -30.99
N PRO A 195 9.83 -26.47 -31.79
CA PRO A 195 9.62 -25.02 -31.91
C PRO A 195 8.29 -24.57 -32.55
N PHE A 196 7.85 -23.34 -32.30
CA PHE A 196 6.62 -22.73 -32.84
C PHE A 196 6.84 -21.31 -33.38
N SER A 197 5.91 -20.80 -34.20
CA SER A 197 5.98 -19.46 -34.82
C SER A 197 4.87 -18.51 -34.38
N GLU A 198 3.60 -18.84 -34.64
CA GLU A 198 2.45 -17.95 -34.36
C GLU A 198 1.66 -18.41 -33.12
N SER A 199 1.49 -19.72 -32.93
CA SER A 199 0.85 -20.30 -31.76
C SER A 199 1.46 -21.64 -31.37
N THR A 200 1.27 -22.02 -30.11
CA THR A 200 1.56 -23.37 -29.62
C THR A 200 0.48 -23.81 -28.64
N THR A 201 0.29 -25.12 -28.49
CA THR A 201 -0.59 -25.65 -27.44
C THR A 201 0.24 -26.17 -26.28
N VAL A 202 -0.15 -25.80 -25.06
CA VAL A 202 0.41 -26.30 -23.83
C VAL A 202 -0.53 -27.36 -23.26
N PHE A 203 -0.08 -28.60 -23.22
CA PHE A 203 -0.79 -29.73 -22.63
C PHE A 203 -0.27 -29.98 -21.23
N TYR A 204 -1.17 -30.09 -20.25
CA TYR A 204 -0.80 -30.36 -18.87
C TYR A 204 -1.77 -31.32 -18.19
N MET A 205 -1.25 -32.09 -17.24
CA MET A 205 -2.01 -33.08 -16.48
C MET A 205 -2.00 -32.75 -15.00
N LEU A 206 -3.19 -32.66 -14.41
CA LEU A 206 -3.41 -32.53 -12.98
C LEU A 206 -3.68 -33.91 -12.38
N GLU A 207 -2.82 -34.34 -11.46
CA GLU A 207 -2.99 -35.61 -10.73
C GLU A 207 -4.04 -35.52 -9.62
N ARG A 208 -4.33 -34.29 -9.15
CA ARG A 208 -5.28 -33.99 -8.05
C ARG A 208 -6.01 -32.68 -8.37
N SER A 209 -7.18 -32.49 -7.76
CA SER A 209 -7.92 -31.22 -7.85
C SER A 209 -7.21 -30.13 -7.05
N GLY A 210 -7.00 -28.95 -7.64
CA GLY A 210 -6.27 -27.87 -6.98
C GLY A 210 -6.23 -26.59 -7.79
N ARG A 211 -5.60 -25.55 -7.21
CA ARG A 211 -5.34 -24.29 -7.91
C ARG A 211 -4.18 -24.50 -8.88
N SER A 212 -4.46 -24.30 -10.16
CA SER A 212 -3.47 -24.36 -11.23
C SER A 212 -3.13 -22.96 -11.71
N GLN A 213 -1.84 -22.67 -11.89
CA GLN A 213 -1.37 -21.43 -12.49
C GLN A 213 -0.36 -21.76 -13.60
N LEU A 214 -0.69 -21.36 -14.82
CA LEU A 214 0.17 -21.50 -15.99
C LEU A 214 0.78 -20.16 -16.33
N MET A 215 2.11 -20.10 -16.41
CA MET A 215 2.88 -18.87 -16.63
C MET A 215 3.90 -19.09 -17.73
N ALA A 216 4.26 -18.02 -18.44
CA ALA A 216 5.35 -18.03 -19.42
C ALA A 216 6.31 -16.87 -19.17
N ASN A 217 7.60 -17.20 -19.18
CA ASN A 217 8.71 -16.28 -18.93
C ASN A 217 9.69 -16.27 -20.10
N SER A 218 10.13 -15.09 -20.51
CA SER A 218 11.31 -14.98 -21.38
C SER A 218 12.59 -15.37 -20.63
N ALA A 219 13.59 -15.91 -21.32
CA ALA A 219 14.87 -16.31 -20.73
C ALA A 219 15.65 -15.16 -20.06
N ASP A 220 15.34 -13.91 -20.40
CA ASP A 220 15.89 -12.71 -19.77
C ASP A 220 15.08 -12.22 -18.55
N GLY A 221 14.00 -12.90 -18.20
CA GLY A 221 13.16 -12.62 -17.03
C GLY A 221 12.28 -11.36 -17.15
N LYS A 222 12.34 -10.62 -18.25
CA LYS A 222 11.66 -9.31 -18.38
C LYS A 222 10.16 -9.40 -18.69
N GLN A 223 9.69 -10.54 -19.15
CA GLN A 223 8.29 -10.74 -19.55
C GLN A 223 7.70 -11.94 -18.80
N LEU A 224 7.19 -11.67 -17.60
CA LEU A 224 6.36 -12.60 -16.83
C LEU A 224 4.89 -12.40 -17.25
N ARG A 225 4.28 -13.42 -17.84
CA ARG A 225 2.83 -13.42 -18.13
C ARG A 225 2.16 -14.64 -17.52
N VAL A 226 1.08 -14.41 -16.78
CA VAL A 226 0.14 -15.46 -16.39
C VAL A 226 -0.72 -15.76 -17.61
N LEU A 227 -0.63 -16.98 -18.13
CA LEU A 227 -1.42 -17.45 -19.27
C LEU A 227 -2.82 -17.87 -18.82
N GLN A 228 -2.92 -18.60 -17.71
CA GLN A 228 -4.18 -19.06 -17.16
C GLN A 228 -4.05 -19.31 -15.66
N GLU A 229 -5.12 -19.02 -14.92
CA GLU A 229 -5.25 -19.38 -13.52
C GLU A 229 -6.67 -19.87 -13.24
N ALA A 230 -6.78 -21.10 -12.71
CA ALA A 230 -8.08 -21.72 -12.43
C ALA A 230 -7.97 -22.82 -11.37
N ASN A 231 -9.06 -23.03 -10.63
CA ASN A 231 -9.25 -24.23 -9.81
C ASN A 231 -9.80 -25.33 -10.71
N LEU A 232 -9.03 -26.40 -10.89
CA LEU A 232 -9.33 -27.48 -11.81
C LEU A 232 -9.38 -28.82 -11.07
N GLU A 233 -10.23 -29.74 -11.53
CA GLU A 233 -10.25 -31.12 -11.06
C GLU A 233 -9.09 -31.92 -11.67
N SER A 234 -8.80 -33.12 -11.13
CA SER A 234 -7.78 -34.00 -11.72
C SER A 234 -8.18 -34.40 -13.14
N GLY A 235 -7.27 -34.25 -14.09
CA GLY A 235 -7.58 -34.40 -15.50
C GLY A 235 -6.48 -33.89 -16.42
N SER A 236 -6.68 -34.08 -17.72
CA SER A 236 -5.80 -33.52 -18.76
C SER A 236 -6.42 -32.28 -19.36
N TYR A 237 -5.62 -31.23 -19.52
CA TYR A 237 -6.06 -29.93 -20.01
C TYR A 237 -5.12 -29.45 -21.12
N GLN A 238 -5.63 -28.54 -21.93
CA GLN A 238 -4.88 -27.90 -23.00
C GLN A 238 -5.18 -26.40 -23.01
N TYR A 239 -4.12 -25.61 -23.20
CA TYR A 239 -4.22 -24.17 -23.35
C TYR A 239 -3.59 -23.77 -24.69
N GLU A 240 -4.38 -23.15 -25.55
CA GLU A 240 -3.89 -22.60 -26.81
C GLU A 240 -3.24 -21.25 -26.57
N TRP A 241 -1.93 -21.17 -26.80
CA TRP A 241 -1.15 -19.98 -26.57
C TRP A 241 -0.90 -19.25 -27.89
N ASN A 242 -1.59 -18.11 -28.08
CA ASN A 242 -1.26 -17.16 -29.14
C ASN A 242 0.02 -16.41 -28.77
N THR A 243 1.04 -16.52 -29.62
CA THR A 243 2.37 -15.97 -29.38
C THR A 243 2.75 -14.86 -30.34
N ALA A 244 1.83 -14.38 -31.19
CA ALA A 244 2.13 -13.40 -32.25
C ALA A 244 2.93 -12.18 -31.74
N ASP A 245 2.57 -11.67 -30.56
CA ASP A 245 3.17 -10.47 -29.96
C ASP A 245 4.52 -10.70 -29.23
N LEU A 246 5.02 -11.94 -29.22
CA LEU A 246 6.28 -12.30 -28.55
C LEU A 246 7.47 -12.19 -29.51
N ALA A 247 8.66 -11.84 -29.01
CA ALA A 247 9.87 -11.90 -29.83
C ALA A 247 10.31 -13.36 -30.04
N ALA A 248 10.99 -13.69 -31.14
CA ALA A 248 11.63 -15.00 -31.25
C ALA A 248 12.70 -15.16 -30.18
N GLY A 249 12.76 -16.35 -29.57
CA GLY A 249 13.61 -16.59 -28.41
C GLY A 249 13.21 -17.81 -27.60
N ILE A 250 13.89 -17.98 -26.47
CA ILE A 250 13.62 -19.07 -25.52
C ILE A 250 12.65 -18.54 -24.47
N TYR A 251 11.57 -19.29 -24.28
CA TYR A 251 10.60 -19.09 -23.22
C TYR A 251 10.61 -20.30 -22.28
N TYR A 252 10.30 -20.06 -21.01
CA TYR A 252 10.08 -21.09 -20.01
C TYR A 252 8.61 -21.03 -19.59
N VAL A 253 7.88 -22.10 -19.85
CA VAL A 253 6.50 -22.26 -19.39
C VAL A 253 6.53 -22.99 -18.07
N THR A 254 5.96 -22.37 -17.04
CA THR A 254 5.88 -22.91 -15.70
C THR A 254 4.43 -23.22 -15.37
N LEU A 255 4.18 -24.46 -14.96
CA LEU A 255 2.92 -24.88 -14.36
C LEU A 255 3.14 -25.01 -12.85
N LEU A 256 2.42 -24.24 -12.05
CA LEU A 256 2.37 -24.43 -10.60
C LEU A 256 1.18 -25.33 -10.23
N LEU A 257 1.48 -26.45 -9.59
CA LEU A 257 0.51 -27.38 -9.00
C LEU A 257 0.80 -27.49 -7.50
N ASP A 258 -0.12 -27.04 -6.64
CA ASP A 258 0.02 -27.10 -5.18
C ASP A 258 1.38 -26.58 -4.66
N GLY A 259 1.94 -25.56 -5.33
CA GLY A 259 3.22 -24.93 -4.99
C GLY A 259 4.47 -25.60 -5.61
N GLN A 260 4.34 -26.72 -6.32
CA GLN A 260 5.43 -27.36 -7.05
C GLN A 260 5.50 -26.87 -8.50
N PRO A 261 6.59 -26.18 -8.92
CA PRO A 261 6.73 -25.71 -10.29
C PRO A 261 7.24 -26.81 -11.22
N VAL A 262 6.48 -27.11 -12.27
CA VAL A 262 6.94 -27.91 -13.43
C VAL A 262 7.27 -26.94 -14.56
N VAL A 263 8.52 -26.95 -15.01
CA VAL A 263 9.02 -26.00 -16.03
C VAL A 263 9.36 -26.72 -17.32
N LYS A 264 8.92 -26.18 -18.47
CA LYS A 264 9.31 -26.65 -19.80
C LYS A 264 9.80 -25.53 -20.68
N LYS A 265 10.85 -25.83 -21.45
CA LYS A 265 11.43 -24.92 -22.42
C LYS A 265 10.57 -24.89 -23.69
N ALA A 266 10.18 -23.70 -24.11
CA ALA A 266 9.47 -23.41 -25.35
C ALA A 266 10.38 -22.57 -26.25
N VAL A 267 10.51 -22.94 -27.52
CA VAL A 267 11.36 -22.24 -28.49
C VAL A 267 10.48 -21.57 -29.52
N LYS A 268 10.45 -20.23 -29.50
CA LYS A 268 9.77 -19.44 -30.52
C LYS A 268 10.75 -19.09 -31.65
N VAL A 269 10.39 -19.40 -32.88
CA VAL A 269 11.11 -19.02 -34.09
C VAL A 269 10.38 -17.88 -34.81
N ASN A 270 11.14 -17.04 -35.52
CA ASN A 270 10.54 -16.09 -36.45
C ASN A 270 9.95 -16.84 -37.64
N ARG A 271 8.88 -16.30 -38.21
CA ARG A 271 8.33 -16.75 -39.49
C ARG A 271 9.33 -16.51 -40.62
#